data_AF-A0A2T0QAQ3-F1
#
_entry.id   AF-A0A2T0QAQ3-F1
#
_cell.length_a   1.000
_cell.length_b   1.000
_cell.length_c   1.000
_cell.angle_alpha   90.00
_cell.angle_beta   90.00
_cell.angle_gamma   90.00
#
_symmetry.space_group_name_H-M   'P 1'
#
loop_
_entity.id
_entity.type
_entity.pdbx_description
1 polymer ?
#
loop_
_entity_poly.entity_id
_entity_poly.type
_entity_poly.pdbx_seq_one_letter_code
_entity_poly.pdbx_strand_id
1 'polypeptide(L)'
;MARFRITTDDEVDVRRLATALVEAHGWPREQVGLWNTHSGEVIVTVDDELLREREADPLATTAHTGADLRGACELLKRSEPSLRFVSLPELRDEVQGFFSAGWTVADLIHALRHQRDGAPWPTGEEYHAEGAAWLRHRMRSWRTPEGDVRPSRSQEAAGHRVVRRSGLPDTLGLPPEERWGARGVADPARARAAADDARRLLRAGARTTSDALTHRERTGEVLVRRPGHEDGRGGA
;
A
#
# COMPACT_ATOMS: atom_id res chain seq x y z
N MET A 1 -17.40 -15.70 12.50
CA MET A 1 -16.13 -15.84 13.24
C MET A 1 -15.27 -16.81 12.47
N ALA A 2 -14.06 -16.41 12.06
CA ALA A 2 -13.19 -17.26 11.27
C ALA A 2 -12.10 -17.89 12.14
N ARG A 3 -11.73 -19.14 11.79
CA ARG A 3 -10.61 -19.84 12.42
C ARG A 3 -9.62 -20.28 11.35
N PHE A 4 -8.34 -20.16 11.64
CA PHE A 4 -7.29 -20.79 10.85
C PHE A 4 -6.29 -21.48 11.77
N ARG A 5 -5.74 -22.58 11.26
CA ARG A 5 -4.87 -23.49 12.01
C ARG A 5 -3.45 -23.36 11.47
N ILE A 6 -2.52 -23.00 12.33
CA ILE A 6 -1.11 -22.92 12.01
C ILE A 6 -0.45 -24.19 12.53
N THR A 7 0.17 -24.92 11.59
CA THR A 7 1.00 -26.09 11.86
C THR A 7 2.32 -25.89 11.16
N THR A 8 3.40 -26.37 11.74
CA THR A 8 4.73 -26.37 11.11
C THR A 8 5.34 -27.75 11.26
N ASP A 9 6.11 -28.17 10.26
CA ASP A 9 6.87 -29.42 10.29
C ASP A 9 8.31 -29.18 10.82
N ASP A 10 8.67 -27.90 11.05
CA ASP A 10 9.97 -27.45 11.54
C ASP A 10 9.96 -27.22 13.07
N GLU A 11 11.12 -27.22 13.73
CA GLU A 11 11.25 -26.85 15.15
C GLU A 11 11.09 -25.33 15.36
N VAL A 12 9.89 -24.80 15.12
CA VAL A 12 9.55 -23.38 15.29
C VAL A 12 8.45 -23.25 16.32
N ASP A 13 8.59 -22.28 17.24
CA ASP A 13 7.53 -21.92 18.17
C ASP A 13 6.34 -21.30 17.40
N VAL A 14 5.37 -22.16 17.10
CA VAL A 14 4.16 -21.83 16.35
C VAL A 14 3.35 -20.73 17.04
N ARG A 15 3.36 -20.69 18.39
CA ARG A 15 2.61 -19.69 19.15
C ARG A 15 3.26 -18.31 19.02
N ARG A 16 4.59 -18.27 19.05
CA ARG A 16 5.33 -17.03 18.80
C ARG A 16 5.14 -16.53 17.38
N LEU A 17 5.15 -17.42 16.39
CA LEU A 17 4.87 -17.08 14.99
C LEU A 17 3.44 -16.51 14.82
N ALA A 18 2.44 -17.18 15.40
CA ALA A 18 1.05 -16.73 15.36
C ALA A 18 0.89 -15.34 16.01
N THR A 19 1.57 -15.10 17.13
CA THR A 19 1.55 -13.81 17.82
C THR A 19 2.16 -12.70 16.95
N ALA A 20 3.30 -12.97 16.31
CA ALA A 20 3.97 -12.01 15.42
C ALA A 20 3.10 -11.66 14.20
N LEU A 21 2.38 -12.64 13.64
CA LEU A 21 1.45 -12.40 12.53
C LEU A 21 0.29 -11.49 12.95
N VAL A 22 -0.33 -11.75 14.10
CA VAL A 22 -1.42 -10.92 14.64
C VAL A 22 -0.97 -9.48 14.85
N GLU A 23 0.22 -9.28 15.40
CA GLU A 23 0.80 -7.96 15.61
C GLU A 23 1.13 -7.24 14.29
N ALA A 24 1.70 -7.96 13.32
CA ALA A 24 2.04 -7.40 12.01
C ALA A 24 0.80 -6.93 11.23
N HIS A 25 -0.33 -7.63 11.40
CA HIS A 25 -1.63 -7.22 10.84
C HIS A 25 -2.29 -6.06 11.61
N GLY A 26 -1.79 -5.71 12.80
CA GLY A 26 -2.34 -4.64 13.63
C GLY A 26 -3.71 -4.97 14.21
N TRP A 27 -4.08 -6.25 14.30
CA TRP A 27 -5.33 -6.65 14.90
C TRP A 27 -5.30 -6.47 16.43
N PRO A 28 -6.38 -5.98 17.05
CA PRO A 28 -6.45 -5.84 18.50
C PRO A 28 -6.38 -7.22 19.16
N ARG A 29 -5.53 -7.38 20.18
CA ARG A 29 -5.33 -8.68 20.86
C ARG A 29 -6.59 -9.19 21.55
N GLU A 30 -7.46 -8.28 21.96
CA GLU A 30 -8.76 -8.57 22.57
C GLU A 30 -9.79 -9.14 21.58
N GLN A 31 -9.56 -8.99 20.27
CA GLN A 31 -10.42 -9.48 19.19
C GLN A 31 -9.83 -10.69 18.45
N VAL A 32 -8.70 -11.22 18.95
CA VAL A 32 -8.01 -12.38 18.38
C VAL A 32 -7.73 -13.42 19.46
N GLY A 33 -8.28 -14.62 19.30
CA GLY A 33 -8.04 -15.76 20.18
C GLY A 33 -6.87 -16.63 19.69
N LEU A 34 -5.94 -16.97 20.58
CA LEU A 34 -4.78 -17.82 20.31
C LEU A 34 -4.70 -18.99 21.29
N TRP A 35 -5.02 -20.20 20.83
CA TRP A 35 -4.94 -21.40 21.66
C TRP A 35 -4.09 -22.50 21.04
N ASN A 36 -3.35 -23.18 21.90
CA ASN A 36 -2.53 -24.32 21.52
C ASN A 36 -3.37 -25.60 21.61
N THR A 37 -3.19 -26.51 20.66
CA THR A 37 -3.72 -27.86 20.75
C THR A 37 -2.71 -28.77 21.45
N HIS A 38 -3.18 -29.92 21.95
CA HIS A 38 -2.33 -30.97 22.50
C HIS A 38 -1.36 -31.58 21.46
N SER A 39 -1.63 -31.36 20.16
CA SER A 39 -0.79 -31.80 19.04
C SER A 39 0.29 -30.78 18.63
N GLY A 40 0.46 -29.68 19.37
CA GLY A 40 1.48 -28.66 19.08
C GLY A 40 1.06 -27.61 18.04
N GLU A 41 -0.20 -27.62 17.62
CA GLU A 41 -0.75 -26.68 16.64
C GLU A 41 -1.29 -25.44 17.35
N VAL A 42 -1.37 -24.32 16.63
CA VAL A 42 -1.99 -23.10 17.14
C VAL A 42 -3.19 -22.76 16.29
N ILE A 43 -4.33 -22.65 16.94
CA ILE A 43 -5.55 -22.18 16.31
C ILE A 43 -5.68 -20.69 16.64
N VAL A 44 -5.80 -19.90 15.58
CA VAL A 44 -6.08 -18.47 15.63
C VAL A 44 -7.54 -18.30 15.29
N THR A 45 -8.28 -17.56 16.13
CA THR A 45 -9.66 -17.17 15.85
C THR A 45 -9.75 -15.68 15.80
N VAL A 46 -10.36 -15.19 14.73
CA VAL A 46 -10.45 -13.77 14.41
C VAL A 46 -11.92 -13.45 14.18
N ASP A 47 -12.36 -12.31 14.72
CA ASP A 47 -13.69 -11.79 14.41
C ASP A 47 -13.85 -11.59 12.89
N ASP A 48 -15.02 -11.91 12.33
CA ASP A 48 -15.26 -11.69 10.90
C ASP A 48 -15.18 -10.19 10.54
N GLU A 49 -15.45 -9.31 11.50
CA GLU A 49 -15.29 -7.87 11.32
C GLU A 49 -13.86 -7.46 11.00
N LEU A 50 -12.87 -8.12 11.60
CA LEU A 50 -11.44 -7.88 11.33
C LEU A 50 -10.98 -8.45 9.98
N LEU A 51 -11.76 -9.38 9.42
CA LEU A 51 -11.50 -10.01 8.13
C LEU A 51 -12.27 -9.38 6.98
N ARG A 52 -13.25 -8.50 7.25
CA ARG A 52 -13.79 -7.64 6.21
C ARG A 52 -12.63 -6.82 5.67
N GLU A 53 -12.38 -6.91 4.36
CA GLU A 53 -11.50 -5.97 3.68
C GLU A 53 -11.99 -4.57 4.09
N ARG A 54 -11.20 -3.90 4.93
CA ARG A 54 -11.47 -2.51 5.25
C ARG A 54 -11.34 -1.79 3.94
N GLU A 55 -12.48 -1.38 3.37
CA GLU A 55 -12.57 -0.70 2.08
C GLU A 55 -11.47 0.36 2.06
N ALA A 56 -10.46 0.12 1.21
CA ALA A 56 -9.28 0.95 1.19
C ALA A 56 -9.75 2.38 0.97
N ASP A 57 -9.37 3.30 1.85
CA ASP A 57 -9.80 4.70 1.75
C ASP A 57 -9.50 5.17 0.32
N PRO A 58 -10.53 5.47 -0.49
CA PRO A 58 -10.34 5.81 -1.88
C PRO A 58 -9.50 7.08 -2.04
N LEU A 59 -9.40 7.92 -1.00
CA LEU A 59 -8.54 9.11 -0.96
C LEU A 59 -7.06 8.78 -0.69
N ALA A 60 -6.78 7.67 0.00
CA ALA A 60 -5.43 7.20 0.30
C ALA A 60 -4.83 6.34 -0.83
N THR A 61 -5.63 6.02 -1.86
CA THR A 61 -5.19 5.20 -2.99
C THR A 61 -4.31 6.01 -3.95
N THR A 62 -3.17 5.44 -4.32
CA THR A 62 -2.30 5.91 -5.40
C THR A 62 -2.74 5.30 -6.74
N ALA A 63 -2.84 6.12 -7.80
CA ALA A 63 -3.24 5.63 -9.12
C ALA A 63 -2.03 5.11 -9.91
N HIS A 64 -2.07 3.84 -10.32
CA HIS A 64 -0.92 3.16 -10.92
C HIS A 64 -1.19 2.57 -12.30
N THR A 65 -2.46 2.36 -12.65
CA THR A 65 -2.90 1.97 -13.99
C THR A 65 -3.73 3.07 -14.64
N GLY A 66 -3.97 2.95 -15.95
CA GLY A 66 -4.84 3.90 -16.66
C GLY A 66 -6.29 3.89 -16.16
N ALA A 67 -6.78 2.75 -15.68
CA ALA A 67 -8.11 2.62 -15.09
C ALA A 67 -8.17 3.31 -13.72
N ASP A 68 -7.17 3.07 -12.87
CA ASP A 68 -7.06 3.71 -11.55
C ASP A 68 -6.96 5.24 -11.70
N LEU A 69 -6.19 5.70 -12.69
CA LEU A 69 -6.00 7.11 -12.96
C LEU A 69 -7.32 7.78 -13.36
N ARG A 70 -8.15 7.12 -14.18
CA ARG A 70 -9.48 7.62 -14.52
C ARG A 70 -10.36 7.72 -13.28
N GLY A 71 -10.44 6.64 -12.48
CA GLY A 71 -11.23 6.62 -11.25
C GLY A 71 -10.78 7.68 -10.25
N ALA A 72 -9.47 7.87 -10.09
CA ALA A 72 -8.88 8.90 -9.23
C ALA A 72 -9.19 10.32 -9.73
N CYS A 73 -9.13 10.58 -11.03
CA CYS A 73 -9.50 11.87 -11.60
C CYS A 73 -11.00 12.17 -11.41
N GLU A 74 -11.87 11.18 -11.59
CA GLU A 74 -13.31 11.34 -11.34
C GLU A 74 -13.59 11.62 -9.86
N LEU A 75 -12.93 10.89 -8.95
CA LEU A 75 -13.03 11.13 -7.52
C LEU A 75 -12.56 12.55 -7.18
N LEU A 76 -11.41 12.96 -7.69
CA LEU A 76 -10.85 14.30 -7.48
C LEU A 76 -11.81 15.40 -7.96
N LYS A 77 -12.44 15.24 -9.13
CA LYS A 77 -13.46 16.17 -9.63
C LYS A 77 -14.72 16.23 -8.76
N ARG A 78 -15.13 15.12 -8.14
CA ARG A 78 -16.25 15.10 -7.19
C ARG A 78 -15.88 15.77 -5.86
N SER A 79 -14.65 15.59 -5.41
CA SER A 79 -14.17 16.08 -4.11
C SER A 79 -13.75 17.55 -4.12
N GLU A 80 -13.38 18.11 -5.27
CA GLU A 80 -12.88 19.48 -5.39
C GLU A 80 -13.68 20.32 -6.40
N PRO A 81 -14.64 21.14 -5.93
CA PRO A 81 -15.52 21.94 -6.79
C PRO A 81 -14.79 22.90 -7.73
N SER A 82 -13.60 23.38 -7.37
CA SER A 82 -12.79 24.26 -8.21
C SER A 82 -12.35 23.61 -9.53
N LEU A 83 -12.42 22.28 -9.65
CA LEU A 83 -12.13 21.54 -10.88
C LEU A 83 -13.32 21.44 -11.85
N ARG A 84 -14.45 22.10 -11.55
CA ARG A 84 -15.67 22.03 -12.37
C ARG A 84 -15.42 22.36 -13.85
N PHE A 85 -14.58 23.35 -14.11
CA PHE A 85 -14.27 23.86 -15.46
C PHE A 85 -13.06 23.20 -16.14
N VAL A 86 -12.40 22.24 -15.48
CA VAL A 86 -11.26 21.51 -16.05
C VAL A 86 -11.76 20.25 -16.75
N SER A 87 -11.37 19.98 -17.99
CA SER A 87 -11.76 18.72 -18.63
C SER A 87 -11.05 17.51 -17.99
N LEU A 88 -11.65 16.32 -18.05
CA LEU A 88 -11.04 15.12 -17.49
C LEU A 88 -9.70 14.76 -18.16
N PRO A 89 -9.52 14.91 -19.49
CA PRO A 89 -8.22 14.70 -20.13
C PRO A 89 -7.14 15.67 -19.64
N GLU A 90 -7.44 16.97 -19.55
CA GLU A 90 -6.47 17.97 -19.08
C GLU A 90 -6.08 17.73 -17.62
N LEU A 91 -7.07 17.38 -16.78
CA LEU A 91 -6.81 17.00 -15.40
C LEU A 91 -5.86 15.81 -15.34
N ARG A 92 -6.15 14.76 -16.11
CA ARG A 92 -5.36 13.53 -16.17
C ARG A 92 -3.91 13.81 -16.57
N ASP A 93 -3.71 14.58 -17.63
CA ASP A 93 -2.37 14.89 -18.15
C ASP A 93 -1.54 15.65 -17.10
N GLU A 94 -2.17 16.55 -16.35
CA GLU A 94 -1.48 17.32 -15.31
C GLU A 94 -1.14 16.47 -14.07
N VAL A 95 -2.05 15.60 -13.61
CA VAL A 95 -1.91 14.85 -12.35
C VAL A 95 -1.18 13.51 -12.50
N GLN A 96 -1.03 12.98 -13.72
CA GLN A 96 -0.36 11.70 -13.96
C GLN A 96 1.08 11.68 -13.42
N GLY A 97 1.81 12.80 -13.55
CA GLY A 97 3.15 12.96 -12.99
C GLY A 97 3.18 12.85 -11.47
N PHE A 98 2.18 13.42 -10.79
CA PHE A 98 2.05 13.38 -9.34
C PHE A 98 1.74 11.97 -8.82
N PHE A 99 0.79 11.28 -9.46
CA PHE A 99 0.52 9.87 -9.12
C PHE A 99 1.74 8.96 -9.37
N SER A 100 2.52 9.24 -10.42
CA SER A 100 3.78 8.54 -10.68
C SER A 100 4.83 8.80 -9.58
N ALA A 101 4.79 9.96 -8.94
CA ALA A 101 5.60 10.31 -7.76
C ALA A 101 5.01 9.77 -6.44
N GLY A 102 3.99 8.91 -6.51
CA GLY A 102 3.40 8.27 -5.33
C GLY A 102 2.45 9.16 -4.53
N TRP A 103 1.97 10.25 -5.12
CA TRP A 103 0.93 11.07 -4.49
C TRP A 103 -0.42 10.35 -4.49
N THR A 104 -1.19 10.57 -3.44
CA THR A 104 -2.57 10.09 -3.28
C THR A 104 -3.57 11.13 -3.76
N VAL A 105 -4.85 10.75 -3.89
CA VAL A 105 -5.93 11.72 -4.18
C VAL A 105 -6.03 12.77 -3.06
N ALA A 106 -5.86 12.36 -1.80
CA ALA A 106 -5.84 13.27 -0.66
C ALA A 106 -4.73 14.32 -0.77
N ASP A 107 -3.54 13.93 -1.24
CA ASP A 107 -2.42 14.85 -1.44
C ASP A 107 -2.72 15.89 -2.52
N LEU A 108 -3.33 15.47 -3.63
CA LEU A 108 -3.75 16.38 -4.69
C LEU A 108 -4.82 17.36 -4.21
N ILE A 109 -5.82 16.91 -3.45
CA ILE A 109 -6.81 17.80 -2.83
C ILE A 109 -6.12 18.81 -1.91
N HIS A 110 -5.15 18.35 -1.10
CA HIS A 110 -4.40 19.23 -0.22
C HIS A 110 -3.64 20.31 -1.00
N ALA A 111 -2.91 19.91 -2.04
CA ALA A 111 -2.11 20.79 -2.90
C ALA A 111 -2.95 21.75 -3.74
N LEU A 112 -4.19 21.38 -4.07
CA LEU A 112 -5.14 22.29 -4.71
C LEU A 112 -5.63 23.36 -3.74
N ARG A 113 -5.73 23.06 -2.44
CA ARG A 113 -6.24 24.01 -1.43
C ARG A 113 -5.14 24.86 -0.79
N HIS A 114 -3.92 24.34 -0.73
CA HIS A 114 -2.80 24.97 -0.04
C HIS A 114 -1.58 25.10 -0.95
N GLN A 115 -0.81 26.15 -0.70
CA GLN A 115 0.54 26.32 -1.18
C GLN A 115 1.51 25.43 -0.39
N ARG A 116 2.74 25.30 -0.89
CA ARG A 116 3.79 24.49 -0.25
C ARG A 116 4.12 24.93 1.17
N ASP A 117 4.09 26.23 1.43
CA ASP A 117 4.30 26.82 2.77
C ASP A 117 3.15 26.51 3.75
N GLY A 118 2.09 25.84 3.28
CA GLY A 118 0.90 25.52 4.04
C GLY A 118 -0.14 26.64 4.06
N ALA A 119 0.15 27.80 3.45
CA ALA A 119 -0.82 28.87 3.31
C ALA A 119 -1.95 28.44 2.36
N PRO A 120 -3.22 28.75 2.65
CA PRO A 120 -4.29 28.50 1.70
C PRO A 120 -4.08 29.34 0.44
N TRP A 121 -4.46 28.80 -0.73
CA TRP A 121 -4.51 29.61 -1.95
C TRP A 121 -5.57 30.71 -1.80
N PRO A 122 -5.35 31.91 -2.37
CA PRO A 122 -6.40 32.91 -2.48
C PRO A 122 -7.65 32.34 -3.17
N THR A 123 -8.81 32.67 -2.62
CA THR A 123 -10.12 32.23 -3.12
C THR A 123 -10.83 33.40 -3.80
N GLY A 124 -11.26 33.22 -5.04
CA GLY A 124 -12.04 34.18 -5.82
C GLY A 124 -12.65 33.50 -7.04
N GLU A 125 -13.86 33.90 -7.44
CA GLU A 125 -14.53 33.32 -8.61
C GLU A 125 -13.75 33.57 -9.91
N GLU A 126 -13.01 34.68 -9.98
CA GLU A 126 -12.18 35.01 -11.15
C GLU A 126 -11.13 33.93 -11.45
N TYR A 127 -10.63 33.25 -10.42
CA TYR A 127 -9.61 32.21 -10.57
C TYR A 127 -10.19 30.86 -11.02
N HIS A 128 -11.47 30.60 -10.74
CA HIS A 128 -12.13 29.33 -11.10
C HIS A 128 -12.56 29.30 -12.57
N ALA A 129 -12.78 30.46 -13.18
CA ALA A 129 -13.18 30.59 -14.59
C ALA A 129 -12.06 30.18 -15.58
N GLU A 130 -10.80 30.15 -15.15
CA GLU A 130 -9.64 29.88 -16.00
C GLU A 130 -9.33 28.38 -16.18
N GLY A 131 -10.12 27.49 -15.57
CA GLY A 131 -10.07 26.04 -15.80
C GLY A 131 -8.66 25.44 -15.71
N ALA A 132 -8.14 24.92 -16.82
CA ALA A 132 -6.84 24.24 -16.86
C ALA A 132 -5.64 25.17 -16.55
N ALA A 133 -5.74 26.47 -16.82
CA ALA A 133 -4.67 27.42 -16.50
C ALA A 133 -4.51 27.57 -14.98
N TRP A 134 -5.62 27.65 -14.25
CA TRP A 134 -5.67 27.65 -12.79
C TRP A 134 -5.06 26.38 -12.20
N LEU A 135 -5.41 25.21 -12.74
CA LEU A 135 -4.88 23.93 -12.27
C LEU A 135 -3.36 23.88 -12.42
N ARG A 136 -2.84 24.25 -13.60
CA ARG A 136 -1.40 24.31 -13.88
C ARG A 136 -0.68 25.30 -12.96
N HIS A 137 -1.28 26.45 -12.69
CA HIS A 137 -0.71 27.45 -11.79
C HIS A 137 -0.52 26.87 -10.37
N ARG A 138 -1.55 26.23 -9.81
CA ARG A 138 -1.46 25.63 -8.47
C ARG A 138 -0.47 24.47 -8.41
N MET A 139 -0.54 23.57 -9.39
CA MET A 139 0.36 22.39 -9.46
C MET A 139 1.83 22.78 -9.66
N ARG A 140 2.12 23.91 -10.33
CA ARG A 140 3.49 24.40 -10.53
C ARG A 140 4.21 24.67 -9.20
N SER A 141 3.52 25.13 -8.17
CA SER A 141 4.13 25.36 -6.84
C SER A 141 4.69 24.09 -6.18
N TRP A 142 4.20 22.92 -6.61
CA TRP A 142 4.59 21.60 -6.13
C TRP A 142 5.60 20.90 -7.06
N ARG A 143 6.10 21.61 -8.07
CA ARG A 143 7.19 21.16 -8.94
C ARG A 143 8.49 21.89 -8.62
N THR A 144 9.62 21.29 -8.96
CA THR A 144 10.91 21.99 -9.00
C THR A 144 10.98 22.89 -10.24
N PRO A 145 11.92 23.85 -10.29
CA PRO A 145 12.20 24.61 -11.52
C PRO A 145 12.49 23.72 -12.73
N GLU A 146 13.05 22.53 -12.51
CA GLU A 146 13.36 21.52 -13.52
C GLU A 146 12.13 20.71 -13.96
N GLY A 147 11.00 20.87 -13.26
CA GLY A 147 9.72 20.22 -13.58
C GLY A 147 9.41 18.96 -12.78
N ASP A 148 10.29 18.53 -11.88
CA ASP A 148 10.10 17.33 -11.07
C ASP A 148 9.06 17.55 -9.98
N VAL A 149 8.24 16.53 -9.70
CA VAL A 149 7.25 16.59 -8.62
C VAL A 149 7.96 16.48 -7.27
N ARG A 150 7.69 17.44 -6.39
CA ARG A 150 8.19 17.43 -5.01
C ARG A 150 7.42 16.41 -4.15
N PRO A 151 7.99 15.92 -3.03
CA PRO A 151 7.26 15.09 -2.08
C PRO A 151 5.98 15.78 -1.57
N SER A 152 4.92 15.00 -1.34
CA SER A 152 3.70 15.51 -0.72
C SER A 152 3.88 15.69 0.79
N ARG A 153 3.01 16.48 1.42
CA ARG A 153 3.02 16.67 2.88
C ARG A 153 2.83 15.35 3.65
N SER A 154 2.01 14.42 3.13
CA SER A 154 1.79 13.12 3.77
C SER A 154 3.03 12.22 3.64
N GLN A 155 3.76 12.31 2.53
CA GLN A 155 5.04 11.63 2.31
C GLN A 155 6.12 12.19 3.25
N GLU A 156 6.21 13.51 3.39
CA GLU A 156 7.12 14.16 4.36
C GLU A 156 6.81 13.69 5.78
N ALA A 157 5.53 13.71 6.19
CA ALA A 157 5.11 13.23 7.51
C ALA A 157 5.37 11.73 7.73
N ALA A 158 5.22 10.90 6.70
CA ALA A 158 5.54 9.47 6.75
C ALA A 158 7.05 9.23 6.89
N GLY A 159 7.88 9.97 6.15
CA GLY A 159 9.33 9.93 6.27
C GLY A 159 9.80 10.22 7.70
N HIS A 160 9.25 11.26 8.34
CA HIS A 160 9.56 11.59 9.73
C HIS A 160 9.16 10.48 10.72
N ARG A 161 8.06 9.76 10.49
CA ARG A 161 7.65 8.65 11.36
C ARG A 161 8.61 7.46 11.28
N VAL A 162 9.11 7.14 10.08
CA VAL A 162 10.08 6.05 9.88
C VAL A 162 11.41 6.38 10.57
N VAL A 163 11.87 7.63 10.44
CA VAL A 163 13.10 8.13 11.09
C VAL A 163 13.00 8.04 12.61
N ARG A 164 11.90 8.53 13.20
CA ARG A 164 11.65 8.43 14.65
C ARG A 164 11.58 6.99 15.14
N ARG A 165 10.93 6.09 14.39
CA ARG A 165 10.80 4.66 14.78
C ARG A 165 12.14 3.91 14.72
N SER A 166 13.06 4.35 13.86
CA SER A 166 14.36 3.70 13.66
C SER A 166 15.44 4.20 14.63
N GLY A 167 15.12 5.15 15.53
CA GLY A 167 16.09 5.75 16.46
C GLY A 167 17.16 6.61 15.77
N LEU A 168 16.94 6.97 14.50
CA LEU A 168 17.81 7.85 13.75
C LEU A 168 17.51 9.31 14.15
N PRO A 169 18.52 10.20 14.18
CA PRO A 169 18.31 11.59 14.57
C PRO A 169 17.26 12.26 13.68
N ASP A 170 16.38 13.07 14.27
CA ASP A 170 15.25 13.74 13.59
C ASP A 170 15.67 14.60 12.38
N THR A 171 16.97 14.90 12.27
CA THR A 171 17.59 15.64 11.16
C THR A 171 17.80 14.81 9.90
N LEU A 172 17.67 13.48 9.97
CA LEU A 172 17.88 12.57 8.84
C LEU A 172 16.61 12.55 7.97
N GLY A 173 16.65 13.25 6.84
CA GLY A 173 15.48 13.41 5.94
C GLY A 173 14.84 14.80 5.96
N LEU A 174 15.31 15.71 6.83
CA LEU A 174 15.04 17.14 6.63
C LEU A 174 15.83 17.63 5.40
N PRO A 175 15.22 18.43 4.51
CA PRO A 175 15.96 19.01 3.39
C PRO A 175 17.06 19.93 3.93
N PRO A 176 18.34 19.74 3.54
CA PRO A 176 19.34 20.76 3.76
C PRO A 176 19.04 21.89 2.78
N GLU A 177 18.53 23.01 3.28
CA GLU A 177 17.95 24.10 2.47
C GLU A 177 18.91 24.75 1.44
N GLU A 178 20.19 24.34 1.33
CA GLU A 178 21.15 24.97 0.41
C GLU A 178 22.10 24.01 -0.33
N ARG A 179 21.71 22.75 -0.62
CA ARG A 179 22.57 21.83 -1.41
C ARG A 179 21.84 20.98 -2.45
N TRP A 180 21.02 21.57 -3.32
CA TRP A 180 20.59 20.92 -4.58
C TRP A 180 21.70 20.83 -5.64
N GLY A 181 22.87 20.31 -5.25
CA GLY A 181 24.03 20.19 -6.14
C GLY A 181 24.43 18.77 -6.53
N ALA A 182 24.16 17.73 -5.72
CA ALA A 182 24.80 16.42 -5.98
C ALA A 182 24.17 15.21 -5.24
N ARG A 183 22.84 15.08 -5.18
CA ARG A 183 22.21 13.77 -4.94
C ARG A 183 21.28 13.45 -6.09
N GLY A 184 21.62 12.37 -6.80
CA GLY A 184 20.97 11.94 -8.03
C GLY A 184 19.46 11.96 -7.93
N VAL A 185 18.88 12.80 -8.78
CA VAL A 185 17.44 12.97 -8.99
C VAL A 185 16.84 11.63 -9.42
N ALA A 186 15.69 11.27 -8.85
CA ALA A 186 14.96 10.08 -9.25
C ALA A 186 14.39 10.31 -10.66
N ASP A 187 15.10 9.83 -11.67
CA ASP A 187 14.65 9.80 -13.05
C ASP A 187 13.29 9.07 -13.13
N PRO A 188 12.22 9.69 -13.67
CA PRO A 188 10.90 9.09 -13.78
C PRO A 188 10.90 7.78 -14.57
N ALA A 189 11.84 7.58 -15.50
CA ALA A 189 12.01 6.29 -16.18
C ALA A 189 12.57 5.21 -15.24
N ARG A 190 13.51 5.58 -14.35
CA ARG A 190 14.03 4.67 -13.31
C ARG A 190 13.01 4.37 -12.23
N ALA A 191 12.19 5.34 -11.84
CA ALA A 191 11.09 5.12 -10.90
C ALA A 191 10.05 4.14 -11.47
N ARG A 192 9.69 4.28 -12.75
CA ARG A 192 8.81 3.33 -13.46
C ARG A 192 9.44 1.94 -13.56
N ALA A 193 10.71 1.85 -13.94
CA ALA A 193 11.43 0.58 -14.00
C ALA A 193 11.47 -0.11 -12.63
N ALA A 194 11.73 0.63 -11.54
CA ALA A 194 11.72 0.09 -10.19
C ALA A 194 10.32 -0.39 -9.76
N ALA A 195 9.27 0.35 -10.10
CA ALA A 195 7.89 -0.05 -9.84
C ALA A 195 7.49 -1.31 -10.62
N ASP A 196 7.90 -1.43 -11.88
CA ASP A 196 7.64 -2.62 -12.69
C ASP A 196 8.44 -3.83 -12.21
N ASP A 197 9.67 -3.63 -11.74
CA ASP A 197 10.47 -4.69 -11.14
C ASP A 197 9.88 -5.16 -9.80
N ALA A 198 9.39 -4.23 -8.97
CA ALA A 198 8.64 -4.57 -7.76
C ALA A 198 7.38 -5.39 -8.09
N ARG A 199 6.62 -5.01 -9.12
CA ARG A 199 5.46 -5.82 -9.60
C ARG A 199 5.89 -7.18 -10.11
N ARG A 200 7.03 -7.26 -10.79
CA ARG A 200 7.60 -8.52 -11.29
C ARG A 200 7.96 -9.45 -10.12
N LEU A 201 8.59 -8.89 -9.08
CA LEU A 201 8.96 -9.61 -7.86
C LEU A 201 7.72 -10.07 -7.08
N LEU A 202 6.70 -9.22 -6.93
CA LEU A 202 5.43 -9.60 -6.30
C LEU A 202 4.73 -10.74 -7.07
N ARG A 203 4.73 -10.68 -8.41
CA ARG A 203 4.16 -11.75 -9.25
C ARG A 203 5.02 -13.02 -9.27
N ALA A 204 6.33 -12.91 -9.08
CA ALA A 204 7.22 -14.06 -8.95
C ALA A 204 6.99 -14.74 -7.59
N GLY A 205 6.95 -13.96 -6.51
CA GLY A 205 6.66 -14.46 -5.16
C GLY A 205 5.28 -15.11 -5.04
N ALA A 206 4.25 -14.55 -5.68
CA ALA A 206 2.91 -15.14 -5.72
C ALA A 206 2.86 -16.49 -6.46
N ARG A 207 3.71 -16.71 -7.47
CA ARG A 207 3.83 -18.01 -8.14
C ARG A 207 4.59 -19.02 -7.29
N THR A 208 5.62 -18.58 -6.56
CA THR A 208 6.39 -19.47 -5.67
C THR A 208 5.54 -19.95 -4.49
N THR A 209 4.68 -19.10 -3.92
CA THR A 209 3.71 -19.54 -2.91
C THR A 209 2.61 -20.43 -3.48
N SER A 210 2.13 -20.15 -4.70
CA SER A 210 1.13 -21.01 -5.36
C SER A 210 1.70 -22.39 -5.74
N ASP A 211 2.92 -22.46 -6.28
CA ASP A 211 3.59 -23.74 -6.59
C ASP A 211 3.96 -24.52 -5.32
N ALA A 212 4.34 -23.84 -4.24
CA ALA A 212 4.56 -24.47 -2.94
C ALA A 212 3.26 -25.06 -2.36
N LEU A 213 2.12 -24.38 -2.53
CA LEU A 213 0.79 -24.89 -2.16
C LEU A 213 0.38 -26.09 -3.02
N THR A 214 0.57 -26.02 -4.35
CA THR A 214 0.25 -27.14 -5.25
C THR A 214 1.18 -28.36 -5.06
N HIS A 215 2.45 -28.14 -4.72
CA HIS A 215 3.36 -29.24 -4.34
C HIS A 215 2.93 -29.89 -3.03
N ARG A 216 2.50 -29.09 -2.03
CA ARG A 216 2.01 -29.58 -0.73
C ARG A 216 0.72 -30.38 -0.87
N GLU A 217 -0.22 -29.92 -1.69
CA GLU A 217 -1.46 -30.65 -2.02
C GLU A 217 -1.17 -31.99 -2.69
N ARG A 218 -0.23 -32.01 -3.65
CA ARG A 218 0.17 -33.24 -4.35
C ARG A 218 0.89 -34.25 -3.43
N THR A 219 1.68 -33.79 -2.46
CA THR A 219 2.25 -34.67 -1.42
C THR A 219 1.21 -35.15 -0.39
N GLY A 220 0.16 -34.35 -0.13
CA GLY A 220 -0.96 -34.73 0.74
C GLY A 220 -1.81 -35.85 0.16
N GLU A 221 -2.06 -35.83 -1.15
CA GLU A 221 -2.82 -36.91 -1.84
C GLU A 221 -2.08 -38.26 -1.84
N VAL A 222 -0.75 -38.26 -1.83
CA VAL A 222 0.05 -39.50 -1.79
C VAL A 222 0.04 -40.14 -0.40
N LEU A 223 -0.09 -39.36 0.68
CA LEU A 223 -0.14 -39.85 2.06
C LEU A 223 -1.49 -40.45 2.45
N VAL A 224 -2.58 -40.08 1.78
CA VAL A 224 -3.94 -40.60 2.06
C VAL A 224 -4.19 -41.99 1.41
N ARG A 225 -3.35 -42.43 0.47
CA ARG A 225 -3.49 -43.75 -0.21
C ARG A 225 -2.55 -44.83 0.34
N ARG A 226 -2.53 -45.04 1.66
CA ARG A 226 -2.00 -46.28 2.24
C ARG A 226 -3.08 -46.97 3.08
N PRO A 227 -3.85 -47.92 2.53
CA PRO A 227 -4.79 -48.70 3.32
C PRO A 227 -4.00 -49.57 4.29
N GLY A 228 -4.41 -49.48 5.56
CA GLY A 228 -3.87 -50.22 6.68
C GLY A 228 -3.99 -51.73 6.48
N HIS A 229 -2.92 -52.39 6.87
CA HIS A 229 -2.81 -53.79 7.21
C HIS A 229 -3.77 -54.09 8.38
N GLU A 230 -4.77 -54.95 8.18
CA GLU A 230 -5.53 -55.55 9.29
C GLU A 230 -5.39 -57.07 9.24
N ASP A 231 -4.91 -57.60 10.36
CA ASP A 231 -4.77 -59.01 10.68
C ASP A 231 -6.15 -59.69 10.83
N GLY A 232 -6.31 -60.86 10.22
CA GLY A 232 -7.44 -61.77 10.45
C GLY A 232 -6.95 -63.11 10.97
N ARG A 233 -6.83 -63.25 12.30
CA ARG A 233 -6.85 -64.56 12.97
C ARG A 233 -8.31 -65.02 13.10
N GLY A 234 -8.59 -66.26 12.70
CA GLY A 234 -9.71 -67.03 13.25
C GLY A 234 -10.35 -68.05 12.30
N GLY A 235 -10.12 -69.34 12.56
CA GLY A 235 -11.14 -70.37 12.38
C GLY A 235 -10.90 -71.44 11.30
N ALA A 236 -10.24 -72.53 11.69
CA ALA A 236 -10.68 -73.92 11.46
C ALA A 236 -9.92 -74.84 12.42
#